data_AF-A0A846QVL9-F1
#
_entry.id   AF-A0A846QVL9-F1
#
_cell.length_a   1.000
_cell.length_b   1.000
_cell.length_c   1.000
_cell.angle_alpha   90.00
_cell.angle_beta   90.00
_cell.angle_gamma   90.00
#
_symmetry.space_group_name_H-M   'P 1'
#
loop_
_entity.id
_entity.type
_entity.pdbx_description
1 polymer ?
#
loop_
_entity_poly.entity_id
_entity_poly.type
_entity_poly.pdbx_seq_one_letter_code
_entity_poly.pdbx_strand_id
1 'polypeptide(L)'
;MDKALCKLARQLLAYDEASLVNLWEKYAEIVESYEPTARWEEAVVVLGMIQSVRFRNQLINHHTREMSDPGDGPAPVAPEVVRPVGAAASEGGHGGKGGKLLRFRPRQDDETV
;
A
#
# COMPACT_ATOMS: atom_id res chain seq x y z
N MET A 1 12.48 -16.89 -19.14
CA MET A 1 11.94 -15.61 -18.63
C MET A 1 10.98 -15.87 -17.47
N ASP A 2 9.85 -16.55 -17.72
CA ASP A 2 8.84 -16.89 -16.69
C ASP A 2 9.41 -17.52 -15.39
N LYS A 3 10.19 -18.61 -15.51
CA LYS A 3 10.84 -19.27 -14.35
C LYS A 3 11.73 -18.33 -13.51
N ALA A 4 12.35 -17.32 -14.12
CA ALA A 4 13.21 -16.37 -13.41
C ALA A 4 12.35 -15.37 -12.62
N LEU A 5 11.26 -14.87 -13.21
CA LEU A 5 10.30 -14.01 -12.52
C LEU A 5 9.62 -14.76 -11.37
N CYS A 6 9.23 -16.03 -11.56
CA CYS A 6 8.70 -16.84 -10.46
C CYS A 6 9.71 -17.04 -9.33
N LYS A 7 11.01 -17.17 -9.65
CA LYS A 7 12.06 -17.28 -8.63
C LYS A 7 12.19 -15.97 -7.83
N LEU A 8 12.22 -14.83 -8.52
CA LEU A 8 12.25 -13.51 -7.87
C LEU A 8 11.02 -13.27 -7.00
N ALA A 9 9.82 -13.64 -7.49
CA ALA A 9 8.59 -13.52 -6.71
C ALA A 9 8.66 -14.35 -5.42
N ARG A 10 9.15 -15.61 -5.48
CA ARG A 10 9.32 -16.44 -4.27
C ARG A 10 10.33 -15.85 -3.29
N GLN A 11 11.44 -15.30 -3.80
CA GLN A 11 12.43 -14.63 -2.96
C GLN A 11 11.83 -13.39 -2.30
N LEU A 12 11.05 -12.62 -3.05
CA LEU A 12 10.42 -11.40 -2.57
C LEU A 12 9.38 -11.69 -1.47
N LEU A 13 8.59 -12.75 -1.64
CA LEU A 13 7.60 -13.22 -0.66
C LEU A 13 8.23 -13.81 0.61
N ALA A 14 9.53 -14.12 0.61
CA ALA A 14 10.22 -14.62 1.79
C ALA A 14 10.72 -13.50 2.71
N TYR A 15 10.70 -12.23 2.27
CA TYR A 15 11.04 -11.09 3.11
C TYR A 15 9.89 -10.71 4.03
N ASP A 16 10.24 -10.24 5.23
CA ASP A 16 9.28 -9.74 6.20
C ASP A 16 8.72 -8.36 5.82
N GLU A 17 7.45 -8.11 6.16
CA GLU A 17 6.72 -6.91 5.78
C GLU A 17 7.34 -5.64 6.38
N ALA A 18 7.87 -5.72 7.60
CA ALA A 18 8.52 -4.58 8.26
C ALA A 18 9.78 -4.12 7.49
N SER A 19 10.50 -5.06 6.88
CA SER A 19 11.66 -4.73 6.06
C SER A 19 11.26 -4.00 4.78
N LEU A 20 10.14 -4.38 4.17
CA LEU A 20 9.66 -3.79 2.92
C LEU A 20 9.13 -2.36 3.10
N VAL A 21 8.55 -2.03 4.25
CA VAL A 21 8.09 -0.66 4.56
C VAL A 21 9.27 0.31 4.63
N ASN A 22 10.35 -0.07 5.30
CA ASN A 22 11.55 0.78 5.41
C ASN A 22 12.25 0.97 4.05
N LEU A 23 12.27 -0.08 3.20
CA LEU A 23 12.80 0.05 1.84
C LEU A 23 11.92 0.95 0.97
N TRP A 24 10.60 0.93 1.17
CA TRP A 24 9.67 1.70 0.37
C TRP A 24 9.96 3.20 0.41
N GLU A 25 10.14 3.78 1.60
CA GLU A 25 10.39 5.22 1.75
C GLU A 25 11.65 5.66 1.01
N LYS A 26 12.73 4.87 1.16
CA LYS A 26 14.00 5.10 0.49
C LYS A 26 13.86 5.12 -1.04
N TYR A 27 13.18 4.12 -1.62
CA TYR A 27 13.05 4.04 -3.08
C TYR A 27 12.01 5.03 -3.62
N ALA A 28 10.98 5.37 -2.85
CA ALA A 28 10.03 6.40 -3.22
C ALA A 28 10.69 7.77 -3.37
N GLU A 29 11.57 8.15 -2.43
CA GLU A 29 12.33 9.40 -2.49
C GLU A 29 13.23 9.46 -3.74
N ILE A 30 13.95 8.37 -4.04
CA ILE A 30 14.80 8.28 -5.24
C ILE A 30 13.98 8.40 -6.53
N VAL A 31 12.79 7.77 -6.58
CA VAL A 31 11.94 7.77 -7.78
C VAL A 31 11.26 9.13 -7.99
N GLU A 32 10.96 9.86 -6.91
CA GLU A 32 10.39 11.21 -6.98
C GLU A 32 11.34 12.21 -7.66
N SER A 33 12.64 12.08 -7.43
CA SER A 33 13.68 12.79 -8.19
C SER A 33 13.99 12.07 -9.50
N TYR A 34 13.29 12.41 -10.58
CA TYR A 34 13.56 11.82 -11.89
C TYR A 34 14.99 12.09 -12.35
N GLU A 35 15.73 11.01 -12.60
CA GLU A 35 17.04 11.05 -13.25
C GLU A 35 17.07 10.00 -14.38
N PRO A 36 17.53 10.35 -15.60
CA PRO A 36 17.66 9.39 -16.70
C PRO A 36 18.91 8.52 -16.51
N THR A 37 18.99 7.78 -15.40
CA THR A 37 20.13 6.92 -15.06
C THR A 37 19.67 5.47 -14.86
N ALA A 38 20.54 4.51 -15.17
CA ALA A 38 20.26 3.09 -14.95
C ALA A 38 19.93 2.79 -13.48
N ARG A 39 20.57 3.51 -12.54
CA ARG A 39 20.29 3.39 -11.11
C ARG A 39 18.87 3.84 -10.76
N TRP A 40 18.37 4.89 -11.40
CA TRP A 40 17.00 5.33 -11.22
C TRP A 40 16.02 4.30 -11.78
N GLU A 41 16.28 3.75 -12.97
CA GLU A 41 15.46 2.67 -13.54
C GLU A 41 15.41 1.44 -12.61
N GLU A 42 16.55 1.04 -12.05
CA GLU A 42 16.62 -0.02 -11.03
C GLU A 42 15.77 0.32 -9.80
N ALA A 43 15.84 1.55 -9.30
CA ALA A 43 15.04 2.01 -8.16
C ALA A 43 13.53 1.94 -8.44
N VAL A 44 13.09 2.29 -9.65
CA VAL A 44 11.69 2.16 -10.09
C VAL A 44 11.24 0.71 -10.08
N VAL A 45 12.06 -0.19 -10.63
CA VAL A 45 11.74 -1.63 -10.65
C VAL A 45 11.64 -2.19 -9.23
N VAL A 46 12.58 -1.84 -8.34
CA VAL A 46 12.53 -2.25 -6.92
C VAL A 46 11.28 -1.72 -6.22
N LEU A 47 10.93 -0.45 -6.44
CA LEU A 47 9.71 0.14 -5.89
C LEU A 47 8.46 -0.62 -6.37
N GLY A 48 8.39 -0.96 -7.66
CA GLY A 48 7.29 -1.75 -8.23
C GLY A 48 7.18 -3.17 -7.64
N MET A 49 8.31 -3.81 -7.34
CA MET A 49 8.34 -5.10 -6.64
C MET A 49 7.75 -4.97 -5.22
N ILE A 50 8.16 -3.95 -4.46
CA ILE A 50 7.61 -3.68 -3.13
C ILE A 50 6.09 -3.45 -3.19
N GLN A 51 5.63 -2.67 -4.17
CA GLN A 51 4.19 -2.44 -4.39
C GLN A 51 3.42 -3.74 -4.67
N SER A 52 4.02 -4.66 -5.42
CA SER A 52 3.40 -5.95 -5.73
C SER A 52 3.14 -6.79 -4.47
N VAL A 53 4.03 -6.74 -3.47
CA VAL A 53 3.81 -7.42 -2.18
C VAL A 53 2.69 -6.76 -1.39
N ARG A 54 2.67 -5.42 -1.32
CA ARG A 54 1.59 -4.69 -0.62
C ARG A 54 0.23 -4.96 -1.26
N PHE A 55 0.17 -5.00 -2.60
CA PHE A 55 -1.03 -5.36 -3.33
C PHE A 55 -1.51 -6.77 -2.99
N ARG A 56 -0.61 -7.76 -2.91
CA ARG A 56 -0.95 -9.12 -2.46
C ARG A 56 -1.55 -9.11 -1.06
N ASN A 57 -0.96 -8.36 -0.12
CA ASN A 57 -1.46 -8.27 1.25
C ASN A 57 -2.86 -7.64 1.30
N GLN A 58 -3.11 -6.60 0.50
CA GLN A 58 -4.44 -6.00 0.37
C GLN A 58 -5.47 -7.00 -0.17
N LEU A 59 -5.09 -7.81 -1.18
CA LEU A 59 -5.97 -8.82 -1.77
C LEU A 59 -6.35 -9.92 -0.77
N ILE A 60 -5.39 -10.38 0.02
CA ILE A 60 -5.65 -11.39 1.08
C ILE A 60 -6.57 -10.80 2.15
N ASN A 61 -6.30 -9.58 2.59
CA ASN A 61 -7.13 -8.89 3.58
C ASN A 61 -8.56 -8.66 3.06
N HIS A 62 -8.72 -8.36 1.78
CA HIS A 62 -10.03 -8.21 1.14
C HIS A 62 -10.81 -9.53 1.19
N HIS A 63 -10.25 -10.61 0.64
CA HIS A 63 -10.93 -11.90 0.59
C HIS A 63 -11.18 -12.50 1.98
N THR A 64 -10.27 -12.29 2.93
CA THR A 64 -10.49 -12.74 4.32
C THR A 64 -11.67 -12.01 4.95
N ARG A 65 -11.87 -10.72 4.64
CA ARG A 65 -13.02 -9.93 5.12
C ARG A 65 -14.33 -10.38 4.46
N GLU A 66 -14.31 -10.66 3.15
CA GLU A 66 -15.48 -11.19 2.44
C GLU A 66 -15.91 -12.57 2.96
N MET A 67 -14.94 -13.43 3.31
CA MET A 67 -15.23 -14.76 3.85
C MET A 67 -15.62 -14.74 5.33
N SER A 68 -15.21 -13.71 6.08
CA SER A 68 -15.55 -13.53 7.49
C SER A 68 -16.85 -12.73 7.70
N ASP A 69 -17.53 -12.31 6.63
CA ASP A 69 -18.86 -11.70 6.68
C ASP A 69 -19.96 -12.67 6.22
N PRO A 70 -20.37 -13.63 7.06
CA PRO A 70 -21.72 -14.13 7.06
C PRO A 70 -22.52 -13.37 8.14
N GLY A 71 -22.84 -12.10 7.88
CA GLY A 71 -23.88 -11.37 8.61
C GLY A 71 -23.43 -10.57 9.83
N ASP A 72 -23.68 -9.26 9.75
CA ASP A 72 -23.89 -8.28 10.84
C ASP A 72 -22.89 -8.30 12.01
N GLY A 73 -21.91 -7.38 11.96
CA GLY A 73 -21.14 -6.93 13.11
C GLY A 73 -20.42 -5.61 12.79
N PRO A 74 -20.39 -4.61 13.70
CA PRO A 74 -19.82 -3.31 13.41
C PRO A 74 -18.32 -3.47 13.08
N ALA A 75 -17.90 -2.80 12.00
CA ALA A 75 -16.55 -2.86 11.47
C ALA A 75 -15.49 -2.79 12.58
N PRO A 76 -14.45 -3.65 12.56
CA PRO A 76 -13.39 -3.55 13.54
C PRO A 76 -12.67 -2.22 13.31
N VAL A 77 -12.86 -1.31 14.27
CA VAL A 77 -12.02 -0.13 14.43
C VAL A 77 -10.58 -0.61 14.46
N ALA A 78 -9.75 -0.07 13.57
CA ALA A 78 -8.29 -0.20 13.68
C ALA A 78 -7.89 0.22 15.11
N PRO A 79 -6.86 -0.39 15.73
CA PRO A 79 -6.47 -0.05 17.08
C PRO A 79 -6.14 1.45 17.14
N GLU A 80 -7.07 2.20 17.72
CA GLU A 80 -6.90 3.60 18.05
C GLU A 80 -5.78 3.65 19.07
N VAL A 81 -4.62 4.11 18.62
CA VAL A 81 -3.50 4.47 19.49
C VAL A 81 -4.07 5.47 20.51
N VAL A 82 -4.26 5.00 21.74
CA VAL A 82 -4.78 5.78 22.86
C VAL A 82 -3.89 7.01 23.03
N ARG A 83 -4.39 8.18 22.59
CA ARG A 83 -3.82 9.48 22.95
C ARG A 83 -4.44 9.90 24.28
N PRO A 84 -3.64 10.24 25.31
CA PRO A 84 -4.20 10.71 26.57
C PRO A 84 -4.94 12.04 26.34
N VAL A 85 -6.21 12.08 26.72
CA VAL A 85 -7.03 13.29 26.71
C VAL A 85 -6.64 14.15 27.90
N GLY A 86 -6.10 15.34 27.62
CA GLY A 86 -5.81 16.35 28.62
C GLY A 86 -5.48 17.70 28.00
N ALA A 87 -6.51 18.56 27.96
CA ALA A 87 -6.46 20.03 27.92
C ALA A 87 -6.11 20.77 26.60
N ALA A 88 -7.17 21.37 26.06
CA ALA A 88 -7.31 22.78 25.68
C ALA A 88 -6.45 23.38 24.53
N ALA A 89 -7.18 23.69 23.45
CA ALA A 89 -7.14 24.89 22.62
C ALA A 89 -5.78 25.49 22.19
N SER A 90 -5.49 25.39 20.89
CA SER A 90 -5.15 26.56 20.05
C SER A 90 -5.16 26.16 18.56
N GLU A 91 -5.65 27.09 17.75
CA GLU A 91 -5.62 27.08 16.28
C GLU A 91 -4.19 27.01 15.73
N GLY A 92 -4.04 26.40 14.54
CA GLY A 92 -2.78 26.42 13.77
C GLY A 92 -2.71 25.27 12.75
N GLY A 93 -2.82 25.59 11.47
CA GLY A 93 -2.80 24.61 10.38
C GLY A 93 -1.44 23.96 10.15
N HIS A 94 -1.45 22.70 9.68
CA HIS A 94 -0.47 22.15 8.74
C HIS A 94 -0.99 20.84 8.14
N GLY A 95 -0.81 20.72 6.82
CA GLY A 95 -1.24 19.55 6.05
C GLY A 95 -0.44 18.30 6.41
N GLY A 96 -1.15 17.22 6.73
CA GLY A 96 -0.63 15.87 6.65
C GLY A 96 -1.28 15.19 5.46
N LYS A 97 -0.53 15.02 4.36
CA LYS A 97 -0.94 14.22 3.19
C LYS A 97 -1.03 12.74 3.60
N GLY A 98 -2.14 12.36 4.23
CA GLY A 98 -2.53 10.95 4.32
C GLY A 98 -2.68 10.41 2.91
N GLY A 99 -1.90 9.36 2.57
CA GLY A 99 -1.87 8.77 1.24
C GLY A 99 -3.29 8.47 0.75
N LYS A 100 -3.67 9.09 -0.38
CA LYS A 100 -4.99 8.92 -0.98
C LYS A 100 -5.15 7.45 -1.38
N LEU A 101 -6.02 6.73 -0.67
CA LEU A 101 -6.54 5.44 -1.10
C LEU A 101 -7.22 5.64 -2.46
N LEU A 102 -6.65 5.04 -3.51
CA LEU A 102 -7.27 5.00 -4.83
C LEU A 102 -8.52 4.14 -4.72
N ARG A 103 -9.68 4.80 -4.82
CA ARG A 103 -10.99 4.14 -4.81
C ARG A 103 -11.24 3.60 -6.21
N PHE A 104 -11.05 2.31 -6.42
CA PHE A 104 -11.43 1.64 -7.65
C PHE A 104 -12.96 1.52 -7.68
N ARG A 105 -13.62 2.29 -8.54
CA ARG A 105 -15.01 2.00 -8.95
C ARG A 105 -14.94 1.02 -10.12
N PRO A 106 -15.72 -0.08 -10.10
CA PRO A 106 -15.89 -0.90 -11.29
C PRO A 106 -16.47 -0.01 -12.40
N ARG A 107 -15.84 -0.06 -13.56
CA ARG A 107 -16.31 0.59 -14.78
C ARG A 107 -17.66 -0.04 -15.11
N GLN A 108 -18.75 0.68 -14.87
CA GLN A 108 -20.03 0.33 -15.46
C GLN A 108 -19.84 0.49 -16.97
N ASP A 109 -19.99 -0.63 -17.67
CA ASP A 109 -19.91 -0.67 -19.11
C ASP A 109 -20.90 0.34 -19.70
N ASP A 110 -20.35 1.19 -20.56
CA ASP A 110 -21.07 2.12 -21.40
C ASP A 110 -21.79 1.28 -22.47
N GLU A 111 -23.01 0.84 -22.15
CA GLU A 111 -23.90 0.18 -23.09
C GLU A 111 -25.27 0.85 -23.02
N THR A 112 -25.45 1.92 -23.80
CA THR A 112 -26.67 2.16 -24.59
C THR A 112 -26.43 3.30 -25.58
N VAL A 113 -26.29 2.91 -26.86
CA VAL A 113 -26.87 3.48 -28.11
C VAL A 113 -27.17 4.98 -28.14
#